data_AF-A0A2G6VT82-F1
#
_entry.id   AF-A0A2G6VT82-F1
#
_cell.length_a   1.000
_cell.length_b   1.000
_cell.length_c   1.000
_cell.angle_alpha   90.00
_cell.angle_beta   90.00
_cell.angle_gamma   90.00
#
_symmetry.space_group_name_H-M   'P 1'
#
loop_
_entity.id
_entity.type
_entity.pdbx_description
1 polymer ?
#
loop_
_entity_poly.entity_id
_entity_poly.type
_entity_poly.pdbx_seq_one_letter_code
_entity_poly.pdbx_strand_id
1 'polypeptide(L)'
;MIKLENRYPNFMEAMQTMKQGTDMRLHSSSVSKIEYRMTFQILNNKLGDISLELNEVFSNEVSITFTTIKNFMKQAQTTSRLVKNDLSVEEWIELISTTMIEHNSNTDHQKLLLDFSSKRLGINSHRESGCLSTVLSLVFLISLFFSLLIK
;
A
#
# COMPACT_ATOMS: atom_id res chain seq x y z
N MET A 1 12.38 -33.13 1.94
CA MET A 1 12.80 -31.81 2.45
C MET A 1 11.82 -31.35 3.51
N ILE A 2 12.32 -30.75 4.59
CA ILE A 2 11.48 -30.20 5.66
C ILE A 2 10.93 -28.86 5.19
N LYS A 3 9.61 -28.65 5.29
CA LYS A 3 8.98 -27.37 4.97
C LYS A 3 9.40 -26.29 5.96
N LEU A 4 9.38 -25.03 5.53
CA LEU A 4 9.78 -23.91 6.36
C LEU A 4 8.91 -23.76 7.61
N GLU A 5 7.61 -24.07 7.51
CA GLU A 5 6.66 -24.05 8.65
C GLU A 5 7.06 -24.96 9.81
N ASN A 6 7.83 -26.03 9.53
CA ASN A 6 8.35 -26.93 10.55
C ASN A 6 9.67 -26.44 11.17
N ARG A 7 10.38 -25.54 10.48
CA ARG A 7 11.63 -24.91 10.96
C ARG A 7 11.39 -23.62 11.72
N TYR A 8 10.29 -22.95 11.42
CA TYR A 8 9.86 -21.71 12.04
C TYR A 8 8.43 -21.83 12.62
N PRO A 9 8.19 -22.76 13.57
CA PRO A 9 6.87 -22.91 14.20
C PRO A 9 6.40 -21.65 14.95
N ASN A 10 7.31 -20.90 15.58
CA ASN A 10 6.92 -19.67 16.31
C ASN A 10 6.47 -18.57 15.35
N PHE A 11 7.04 -18.51 14.14
CA PHE A 11 6.55 -17.63 13.08
C PHE A 11 5.10 -17.98 12.70
N MET A 12 4.78 -19.27 12.57
CA MET A 12 3.42 -19.72 12.24
C MET A 12 2.43 -19.31 13.34
N GLU A 13 2.82 -19.47 14.61
CA GLU A 13 2.02 -19.05 15.76
C GLU A 13 1.82 -17.53 15.81
N ALA A 14 2.90 -16.76 15.62
CA ALA A 14 2.84 -15.29 15.53
C ALA A 14 1.85 -14.84 14.45
N MET A 15 1.90 -15.46 13.26
CA MET A 15 0.99 -15.15 12.17
C MET A 15 -0.48 -15.50 12.49
N GLN A 16 -0.74 -16.58 13.22
CA GLN A 16 -2.12 -16.89 13.67
C GLN A 16 -2.63 -15.86 14.68
N THR A 17 -1.77 -15.40 15.60
CA THR A 17 -2.11 -14.34 16.56
C THR A 17 -2.42 -13.03 15.83
N MET A 18 -1.57 -12.61 14.90
CA MET A 18 -1.76 -11.37 14.13
C MET A 18 -2.93 -11.42 13.14
N LYS A 19 -3.35 -12.61 12.73
CA LYS A 19 -4.51 -12.79 11.85
C LYS A 19 -5.83 -12.45 12.54
N GLN A 20 -5.90 -12.48 13.87
CA GLN A 20 -7.14 -12.17 14.57
C GLN A 20 -7.60 -10.73 14.26
N GLY A 21 -8.81 -10.61 13.69
CA GLY A 21 -9.37 -9.31 13.30
C GLY A 21 -8.90 -8.78 11.94
N THR A 22 -8.11 -9.55 11.17
CA THR A 22 -7.72 -9.19 9.79
C THR A 22 -8.23 -10.22 8.78
N ASP A 23 -8.25 -9.87 7.50
CA ASP A 23 -8.62 -10.80 6.42
C ASP A 23 -7.43 -11.63 5.92
N MET A 24 -6.32 -11.62 6.67
CA MET A 24 -5.07 -12.26 6.31
C MET A 24 -5.20 -13.79 6.18
N ARG A 25 -4.63 -14.37 5.12
CA ARG A 25 -4.70 -15.80 4.82
C ARG A 25 -3.34 -16.34 4.42
N LEU A 26 -3.05 -17.56 4.85
CA LEU A 26 -1.92 -18.31 4.33
C LEU A 26 -2.15 -18.56 2.83
N HIS A 27 -1.26 -18.04 1.99
CA HIS A 27 -1.32 -18.18 0.54
C HIS A 27 -0.47 -19.35 0.05
N SER A 28 0.77 -19.47 0.55
CA SER A 28 1.64 -20.59 0.23
C SER A 28 2.60 -20.93 1.37
N SER A 29 2.97 -22.20 1.48
CA SER A 29 3.99 -22.69 2.42
C SER A 29 4.80 -23.79 1.72
N SER A 30 6.11 -23.59 1.65
CA SER A 30 7.04 -24.43 0.91
C SER A 30 8.33 -24.65 1.71
N VAL A 31 9.32 -25.29 1.08
CA VAL A 31 10.65 -25.50 1.68
C VAL A 31 11.50 -24.25 1.73
N SER A 32 11.12 -23.18 1.02
CA SER A 32 11.95 -21.98 0.87
C SER A 32 11.20 -20.68 1.17
N LYS A 33 9.88 -20.77 1.37
CA LYS A 33 9.01 -19.61 1.53
C LYS A 33 7.73 -19.96 2.31
N ILE A 34 7.31 -19.04 3.19
CA ILE A 34 5.94 -18.95 3.72
C ILE A 34 5.38 -17.58 3.33
N GLU A 35 4.19 -17.55 2.76
CA GLU A 35 3.55 -16.31 2.28
C GLU A 35 2.12 -16.21 2.82
N TYR A 36 1.84 -15.11 3.50
CA TYR A 36 0.52 -14.68 3.88
C TYR A 36 0.09 -13.49 3.02
N ARG A 37 -1.21 -13.40 2.73
CA ARG A 37 -1.79 -12.28 1.98
C ARG A 37 -2.99 -11.70 2.71
N MET A 38 -3.13 -10.39 2.66
CA MET A 38 -4.31 -9.66 3.11
C MET A 38 -4.77 -8.70 2.02
N THR A 39 -6.08 -8.44 1.98
CA THR A 39 -6.64 -7.49 1.02
C THR A 39 -6.36 -6.08 1.49
N PHE A 40 -5.77 -5.26 0.62
CA PHE A 40 -5.64 -3.84 0.88
C PHE A 40 -6.80 -3.08 0.24
N GLN A 41 -7.63 -2.48 1.09
CA GLN A 41 -8.82 -1.73 0.68
C GLN A 41 -8.88 -0.36 1.35
N ILE A 42 -9.31 0.64 0.58
CA ILE A 42 -9.56 2.00 1.08
C ILE A 42 -10.98 2.39 0.67
N LEU A 43 -11.81 2.82 1.64
CA LEU A 43 -13.18 3.27 1.39
C LEU A 43 -13.98 2.27 0.52
N ASN A 44 -13.97 1.00 0.92
CA ASN A 44 -14.61 -0.14 0.24
C ASN A 44 -14.14 -0.44 -1.20
N ASN A 45 -12.99 0.10 -1.60
CA ASN A 45 -12.37 -0.22 -2.89
C ASN A 45 -11.11 -1.04 -2.69
N LYS A 46 -11.08 -2.22 -3.31
CA LYS A 46 -9.90 -3.08 -3.31
C LYS A 46 -8.82 -2.44 -4.20
N LEU A 47 -7.64 -2.20 -3.64
CA LEU A 47 -6.52 -1.58 -4.36
C LEU A 47 -5.46 -2.61 -4.76
N GLY A 48 -5.31 -3.64 -3.94
CA GLY A 48 -4.22 -4.60 -4.05
C GLY A 48 -4.30 -5.64 -2.97
N ASP A 49 -3.22 -6.41 -2.89
CA ASP A 49 -2.94 -7.31 -1.80
C ASP A 49 -1.62 -6.87 -1.14
N ILE A 50 -1.57 -6.93 0.19
CA ILE A 50 -0.30 -6.90 0.92
C ILE A 50 0.09 -8.35 1.18
N SER A 51 1.28 -8.72 0.73
CA SER A 51 1.89 -10.02 1.01
C SER A 51 2.96 -9.85 2.08
N LEU A 52 2.88 -10.68 3.13
CA LEU A 52 3.93 -10.87 4.12
C LEU A 52 4.59 -12.21 3.83
N GLU A 53 5.90 -12.17 3.60
CA GLU A 53 6.66 -13.32 3.14
C GLU A 53 7.89 -13.54 4.02
N LEU A 54 8.02 -14.73 4.61
CA LEU A 54 9.28 -15.24 5.17
C LEU A 54 9.99 -16.03 4.08
N ASN A 55 11.16 -15.57 3.64
CA ASN A 55 11.89 -16.16 2.53
C ASN A 55 13.30 -16.61 2.94
N GLU A 56 13.59 -17.91 2.80
CA GLU A 56 14.91 -18.47 3.11
C GLU A 56 15.94 -18.27 1.98
N VAL A 57 15.49 -18.16 0.73
CA VAL A 57 16.37 -17.92 -0.42
C VAL A 57 17.06 -16.56 -0.30
N PHE A 58 16.39 -15.58 0.32
CA PHE A 58 16.92 -14.23 0.56
C PHE A 58 17.28 -14.01 2.04
N SER A 59 18.01 -14.96 2.63
CA SER A 59 18.65 -14.78 3.94
C SER A 59 17.71 -14.80 5.16
N ASN A 60 16.55 -15.46 5.07
CA ASN A 60 15.57 -15.58 6.15
C ASN A 60 15.10 -14.21 6.65
N GLU A 61 14.69 -13.34 5.73
CA GLU A 61 14.09 -12.05 6.03
C GLU A 61 12.57 -12.12 5.91
N VAL A 62 11.87 -11.24 6.64
CA VAL A 62 10.46 -10.96 6.41
C VAL A 62 10.38 -9.82 5.43
N SER A 63 9.66 -10.02 4.33
CA SER A 63 9.35 -8.98 3.38
C SER A 63 7.85 -8.67 3.38
N ILE A 64 7.52 -7.39 3.43
CA ILE A 64 6.16 -6.89 3.25
C ILE A 64 6.12 -6.19 1.90
N THR A 65 5.29 -6.71 1.00
CA THR A 65 5.17 -6.21 -0.36
C THR A 65 3.73 -5.82 -0.64
N PHE A 66 3.52 -4.63 -1.17
CA PHE A 66 2.24 -4.21 -1.72
C PHE A 66 2.22 -4.46 -3.24
N THR A 67 1.23 -5.23 -3.69
CA THR A 67 1.00 -5.55 -5.10
C THR A 67 -0.36 -5.03 -5.54
N THR A 68 -0.40 -4.19 -6.58
CA THR A 68 -1.66 -3.65 -7.10
C THR A 68 -2.42 -4.70 -7.91
N ILE A 69 -3.76 -4.65 -7.85
CA ILE A 69 -4.62 -5.45 -8.76
C ILE A 69 -4.35 -5.04 -10.21
N LYS A 70 -4.10 -3.75 -10.44
CA LYS A 70 -3.74 -3.24 -11.76
C LYS A 70 -2.35 -3.77 -12.13
N ASN A 71 -2.31 -4.67 -13.11
CA ASN A 71 -1.11 -5.27 -13.71
C ASN A 71 -0.26 -6.18 -12.80
N PHE A 72 -0.73 -6.54 -11.60
CA PHE A 72 0.03 -7.37 -10.64
C PHE A 72 1.46 -6.88 -10.37
N MET A 73 1.70 -5.58 -10.51
CA MET A 73 3.03 -5.01 -10.31
C MET A 73 3.27 -4.78 -8.82
N LYS A 74 4.46 -5.19 -8.35
CA LYS A 74 4.98 -4.78 -7.05
C LYS A 74 5.24 -3.29 -7.08
N GLN A 75 4.66 -2.56 -6.14
CA GLN A 75 4.77 -1.09 -6.12
C GLN A 75 5.55 -0.58 -4.90
N ALA A 76 5.59 -1.35 -3.82
CA ALA A 76 6.40 -1.05 -2.65
C ALA A 76 6.80 -2.37 -1.99
N GLN A 77 8.04 -2.44 -1.50
CA GLN A 77 8.55 -3.56 -0.72
C GLN A 77 9.41 -3.01 0.41
N THR A 78 9.24 -3.58 1.60
CA THR A 78 10.10 -3.33 2.76
C THR A 78 10.54 -4.68 3.30
N THR A 79 11.83 -4.83 3.56
CA THR A 79 12.41 -6.04 4.12
C THR A 79 12.92 -5.78 5.53
N SER A 80 12.75 -6.75 6.40
CA SER A 80 13.23 -6.71 7.78
C SER A 80 14.74 -6.96 7.85
N ARG A 81 15.29 -6.90 9.07
CA ARG A 81 16.59 -7.52 9.35
C ARG A 81 16.57 -9.03 9.10
N LEU A 82 17.75 -9.60 8.89
CA LEU A 82 17.95 -11.04 8.74
C LEU A 82 17.65 -11.81 10.03
N VAL A 83 17.04 -12.98 9.91
CA VAL A 83 16.68 -13.84 11.04
C VAL A 83 17.32 -15.22 10.91
N LYS A 84 18.35 -15.50 11.73
CA LYS A 84 19.13 -16.75 11.60
C LYS A 84 18.41 -17.97 12.17
N ASN A 85 17.61 -17.79 13.21
CA ASN A 85 16.93 -18.85 13.96
C ASN A 85 15.46 -18.49 14.14
N ASP A 86 14.62 -19.47 14.48
CA ASP A 86 13.25 -19.17 14.87
C ASP A 86 13.25 -18.31 16.15
N LEU A 87 12.67 -17.11 16.05
CA LEU A 87 12.53 -16.18 17.17
C LEU A 87 11.41 -16.63 18.10
N SER A 88 11.26 -16.01 19.28
CA SER A 88 10.04 -16.18 20.06
C SER A 88 8.82 -15.64 19.30
N VAL A 89 7.62 -16.04 19.72
CA VAL A 89 6.36 -15.56 19.13
C VAL A 89 6.26 -14.03 19.24
N GLU A 90 6.63 -13.47 20.39
CA GLU A 90 6.61 -12.03 20.66
C GLU A 90 7.63 -11.29 19.79
N GLU A 91 8.85 -11.82 19.67
CA GLU A 91 9.89 -11.24 18.82
C GLU A 91 9.50 -11.24 17.34
N TRP A 92 8.80 -12.29 16.88
CA TRP A 92 8.24 -12.33 15.53
C TRP A 92 7.16 -11.26 15.33
N ILE A 93 6.23 -11.14 16.28
CA ILE A 93 5.17 -10.12 16.24
C ILE A 93 5.78 -8.71 16.20
N GLU A 94 6.79 -8.45 17.03
CA GLU A 94 7.49 -7.17 17.07
C GLU A 94 8.21 -6.87 15.75
N LEU A 95 8.95 -7.85 15.21
CA LEU A 95 9.66 -7.70 13.94
C LEU A 95 8.70 -7.39 12.80
N ILE A 96 7.60 -8.15 12.69
CA ILE A 96 6.59 -7.96 11.65
C ILE A 96 5.93 -6.59 11.80
N SER A 97 5.53 -6.23 13.01
CA SER A 97 4.84 -4.95 13.27
C SER A 97 5.73 -3.76 12.94
N THR A 98 7.00 -3.83 13.32
CA THR A 98 8.01 -2.81 12.99
C THR A 98 8.18 -2.68 11.47
N THR A 99 8.36 -3.81 10.79
CA THR A 99 8.49 -3.84 9.32
C THR A 99 7.24 -3.29 8.63
N MET A 100 6.05 -3.52 9.19
CA MET A 100 4.78 -2.98 8.68
C MET A 100 4.69 -1.45 8.87
N ILE A 101 5.12 -0.93 10.01
CA ILE A 101 5.18 0.52 10.28
C ILE A 101 6.15 1.20 9.30
N GLU A 102 7.32 0.60 9.08
CA GLU A 102 8.29 1.05 8.09
C GLU A 102 7.73 0.99 6.67
N HIS A 103 7.01 -0.09 6.33
CA HIS A 103 6.32 -0.22 5.04
C HIS A 103 5.28 0.88 4.83
N ASN A 104 4.47 1.18 5.84
CA ASN A 104 3.50 2.26 5.76
C ASN A 104 4.20 3.62 5.61
N SER A 105 5.40 3.78 6.16
CA SER A 105 6.20 5.01 6.03
C SER A 105 7.03 5.06 4.74
N ASN A 106 7.05 3.99 3.95
CA ASN A 106 7.78 3.91 2.69
C ASN A 106 7.24 4.96 1.70
N THR A 107 8.12 5.76 1.12
CA THR A 107 7.74 6.84 0.20
C THR A 107 6.98 6.33 -1.03
N ASP A 108 7.32 5.16 -1.56
CA ASP A 108 6.61 4.59 -2.70
C ASP A 108 5.23 4.07 -2.31
N HIS A 109 5.10 3.49 -1.10
CA HIS A 109 3.80 3.16 -0.54
C HIS A 109 2.93 4.41 -0.35
N GLN A 110 3.48 5.48 0.22
CA GLN A 110 2.77 6.74 0.42
C GLN A 110 2.35 7.40 -0.90
N LYS A 111 3.21 7.39 -1.93
CA LYS A 111 2.87 7.89 -3.27
C LYS A 111 1.67 7.13 -3.86
N LEU A 112 1.60 5.80 -3.68
CA LEU A 112 0.43 5.04 -4.15
C LEU A 112 -0.85 5.48 -3.46
N LEU A 113 -0.82 5.65 -2.14
CA LEU A 113 -2.00 6.11 -1.38
C LEU A 113 -2.47 7.48 -1.87
N LEU A 114 -1.54 8.39 -2.13
CA LEU A 114 -1.81 9.72 -2.67
C LEU A 114 -2.33 9.67 -4.12
N ASP A 115 -1.76 8.82 -4.98
CA ASP A 115 -2.19 8.63 -6.36
C ASP A 115 -3.61 8.05 -6.45
N PHE A 116 -3.95 7.10 -5.57
CA PHE A 116 -5.31 6.57 -5.47
C PHE A 116 -6.29 7.61 -4.96
N SER A 117 -5.90 8.38 -3.94
CA SER A 117 -6.75 9.42 -3.36
C SER A 117 -6.99 10.58 -4.36
N SER A 118 -5.94 11.04 -5.02
CA SER A 118 -5.98 12.14 -6.00
C SER A 118 -6.75 11.77 -7.27
N LYS A 119 -6.60 10.54 -7.81
CA LYS A 119 -7.41 10.08 -8.96
C LYS A 119 -8.90 10.07 -8.62
N ARG A 120 -9.28 9.69 -7.40
CA ARG A 120 -10.69 9.67 -6.99
C ARG A 120 -11.25 11.08 -6.75
N LEU A 121 -10.45 11.98 -6.16
CA LEU A 121 -10.82 13.39 -6.02
C LEU A 121 -10.87 14.11 -7.38
N GLY A 122 -10.01 13.71 -8.33
CA GLY A 122 -9.93 14.25 -9.69
C GLY A 122 -10.99 13.71 -10.66
N ILE A 123 -11.61 12.56 -10.37
CA ILE A 123 -12.77 12.08 -11.17
C ILE A 123 -14.04 12.89 -10.85
N ASN A 124 -14.07 13.64 -9.74
CA ASN A 124 -15.10 14.65 -9.49
C ASN A 124 -14.74 16.05 -10.01
N SER A 125 -13.55 16.28 -10.57
CA SER A 125 -13.16 17.57 -11.15
C SER A 125 -13.36 17.67 -12.67
N HIS A 126 -13.97 16.66 -13.30
CA HIS A 126 -14.59 16.84 -14.62
C HIS A 126 -16.05 17.30 -14.47
N ARG A 127 -16.24 18.49 -13.92
CA ARG A 127 -17.46 19.28 -14.11
C ARG A 127 -17.09 20.74 -14.30
N GLU A 128 -17.08 21.12 -15.58
CA GLU A 128 -17.21 22.46 -16.12
C GLU A 128 -16.17 23.53 -15.72
N SER A 129 -15.00 23.47 -16.37
CA SER A 129 -14.09 24.61 -16.52
C SER A 129 -14.63 25.71 -17.47
N GLY A 130 -15.93 25.66 -17.82
CA GLY A 130 -16.56 26.66 -18.68
C GLY A 130 -16.90 27.97 -17.97
N CYS A 131 -17.16 27.94 -16.66
CA CYS A 131 -17.65 29.12 -15.93
C CYS A 131 -16.53 30.12 -15.58
N LEU A 132 -15.31 29.64 -15.29
CA LEU A 132 -14.21 30.56 -14.98
C LEU A 132 -13.74 31.33 -16.21
N SER A 133 -13.77 30.71 -17.40
CA SER A 133 -13.40 31.35 -18.67
C SER A 133 -14.45 32.38 -19.11
N THR A 134 -15.75 32.11 -18.93
CA THR A 134 -16.81 33.10 -19.22
C THR A 134 -16.78 34.27 -18.23
N VAL A 135 -16.50 34.04 -16.94
CA VAL A 135 -16.36 35.13 -15.96
C VAL A 135 -15.14 36.00 -16.27
N LEU A 136 -13.99 35.42 -16.61
CA LEU A 136 -12.80 36.18 -17.03
C LEU A 136 -13.04 36.97 -18.32
N SER A 137 -13.76 36.40 -19.29
CA SER A 137 -14.13 37.08 -20.54
C SER A 137 -15.13 38.21 -20.30
N LEU A 138 -16.09 38.04 -19.38
CA LEU A 138 -17.07 39.06 -19.01
C LEU A 138 -16.40 40.24 -18.28
N VAL A 139 -15.49 39.96 -17.34
CA VAL A 139 -14.72 40.99 -16.63
C VAL A 139 -13.84 41.78 -17.61
N PHE A 140 -13.21 41.09 -18.57
CA PHE A 140 -12.42 41.74 -19.61
C PHE A 140 -13.27 42.64 -20.52
N LEU A 141 -14.45 42.17 -20.96
CA LEU A 141 -15.37 42.95 -21.78
C LEU A 141 -15.94 44.17 -21.03
N ILE A 142 -16.29 44.03 -19.75
CA ILE A 142 -16.75 45.15 -18.92
C ILE A 142 -15.62 46.18 -18.75
N SER A 143 -14.38 45.75 -18.52
CA SER A 143 -13.24 46.67 -18.37
C SER A 143 -12.92 47.47 -19.65
N LEU A 144 -13.08 46.85 -20.82
CA LEU A 144 -12.97 47.51 -22.12
C LEU A 144 -14.09 48.53 -22.34
N PHE A 145 -15.32 48.19 -21.95
CA PHE A 145 -16.47 49.08 -22.08
C PHE A 145 -16.33 50.33 -21.21
N PHE A 146 -15.86 50.20 -19.96
CA PHE A 146 -15.59 51.34 -19.10
C PHE A 146 -14.43 52.22 -19.59
N SER A 147 -13.41 51.63 -20.22
CA SER A 147 -12.28 52.37 -20.77
C SER A 147 -12.63 53.19 -22.03
N LEU A 148 -13.65 52.76 -22.78
CA LEU A 148 -14.19 53.48 -23.95
C LEU A 148 -15.18 54.60 -23.59
N LEU A 149 -15.81 54.52 -22.41
CA LEU A 149 -16.77 55.53 -21.91
C LEU A 149 -16.12 56.70 -21.17
N ILE A 150 -14.84 56.59 -20.78
CA ILE A 150 -14.08 57.61 -20.04
C ILE A 150 -13.19 58.45 -20.98
N LYS A 151 -13.45 58.45 -22.29
CA LYS A 151 -12.80 59.34 -23.27
C LYS A 151 -13.77 60.34 -23.86
#